data_AF-A0A368VUQ9-F1
#
_entry.id   AF-A0A368VUQ9-F1
#
_cell.length_a   1.000
_cell.length_b   1.000
_cell.length_c   1.000
_cell.angle_alpha   90.00
_cell.angle_beta   90.00
_cell.angle_gamma   90.00
#
_symmetry.space_group_name_H-M   'P 1'
#
loop_
_entity.id
_entity.type
_entity.pdbx_description
1 polymer ?
#
loop_
_entity_poly.entity_id
_entity_poly.type
_entity_poly.pdbx_seq_one_letter_code
_entity_poly.pdbx_strand_id
1 'polypeptide(L)'
;MFRLIARAQLREGLEAEGAAAAKQEAAVLQLIRQGEIMTAGCFMWKRNVFIYCECVHRMIGPEELVPDMAPYLEEWPGQPDKRKWIPMMDVFHFNEPAGYDHWLRKGEVERRVGRVAPSNWSDSRMDLHFQPWEDGHLYFKPVEQLFACYCGDLLNK
;
A
#
# COMPACT_ATOMS: atom_id res chain seq x y z
N MET A 1 -13.44 9.51 -7.10
CA MET A 1 -12.17 8.77 -6.94
C MET A 1 -11.79 8.78 -5.47
N PHE A 2 -11.31 7.66 -4.96
CA PHE A 2 -11.05 7.41 -3.54
C PHE A 2 -9.63 6.88 -3.37
N ARG A 3 -9.02 7.11 -2.22
CA ARG A 3 -7.72 6.51 -1.88
C ARG A 3 -7.88 5.63 -0.65
N LEU A 4 -7.49 4.37 -0.79
CA LEU A 4 -7.31 3.44 0.31
C LEU A 4 -5.84 3.47 0.70
N ILE A 5 -5.57 3.81 1.96
CA ILE A 5 -4.27 3.57 2.60
C ILE A 5 -4.54 2.75 3.84
N ALA A 6 -4.03 1.52 3.87
CA ALA A 6 -4.30 0.59 4.97
C ALA A 6 -3.04 -0.13 5.42
N ARG A 7 -3.02 -0.51 6.70
CA ARG A 7 -1.97 -1.31 7.30
C ARG A 7 -2.56 -2.55 7.95
N ALA A 8 -1.86 -3.66 7.81
CA ALA A 8 -2.03 -4.84 8.65
C ALA A 8 -0.69 -5.28 9.23
N GLN A 9 -0.75 -6.26 10.11
CA GLN A 9 0.43 -6.92 10.66
C GLN A 9 0.30 -8.42 10.45
N LEU A 10 1.36 -9.04 9.96
CA LEU A 10 1.50 -10.48 9.81
C LEU A 10 1.69 -11.14 11.17
N ARG A 11 1.14 -12.34 11.30
CA ARG A 11 1.38 -13.24 12.42
C ARG A 11 2.85 -13.64 12.47
N GLU A 12 3.34 -13.82 13.68
CA GLU A 12 4.72 -14.28 13.89
C GLU A 12 4.97 -15.63 13.26
N GLY A 13 6.06 -15.74 12.47
CA GLY A 13 6.46 -16.97 11.82
C GLY A 13 5.69 -17.30 10.53
N LEU A 14 4.77 -16.44 10.08
CA LEU A 14 4.04 -16.58 8.82
C LEU A 14 4.39 -15.50 7.79
N GLU A 15 5.54 -14.84 7.94
CA GLU A 15 5.94 -13.71 7.10
C GLU A 15 6.11 -14.11 5.63
N ALA A 16 6.73 -15.26 5.37
CA ALA A 16 7.00 -15.73 4.02
C ALA A 16 5.70 -16.13 3.29
N GLU A 17 4.83 -16.87 3.98
CA GLU A 17 3.54 -17.32 3.46
C GLU A 17 2.60 -16.13 3.24
N GLY A 18 2.54 -15.20 4.18
CA GLY A 18 1.74 -14.00 4.04
C GLY A 18 2.24 -13.08 2.91
N ALA A 19 3.55 -12.95 2.74
CA ALA A 19 4.13 -12.24 1.59
C ALA A 19 3.80 -12.94 0.26
N ALA A 20 3.83 -14.27 0.21
CA ALA A 20 3.47 -15.04 -0.97
C ALA A 20 1.97 -14.93 -1.33
N ALA A 21 1.10 -14.90 -0.31
CA ALA A 21 -0.34 -14.65 -0.49
C ALA A 21 -0.60 -13.24 -1.03
N ALA A 22 0.07 -12.23 -0.48
CA ALA A 22 -0.06 -10.85 -0.96
C ALA A 22 0.42 -10.68 -2.41
N LYS A 23 1.44 -11.43 -2.83
CA LYS A 23 1.99 -11.41 -4.21
C LYS A 23 1.00 -11.94 -5.27
N GLN A 24 -0.15 -12.50 -4.87
CA GLN A 24 -1.18 -12.93 -5.82
C GLN A 24 -1.96 -11.71 -6.36
N GLU A 25 -1.59 -11.25 -7.55
CA GLU A 25 -2.15 -10.04 -8.17
C GLU A 25 -3.49 -10.27 -8.90
N ALA A 26 -4.03 -11.50 -8.94
CA ALA A 26 -5.17 -11.85 -9.80
C ALA A 26 -6.40 -10.97 -9.54
N ALA A 27 -6.77 -10.76 -8.27
CA ALA A 27 -7.90 -9.90 -7.89
C ALA A 27 -7.66 -8.44 -8.28
N VAL A 28 -6.44 -7.93 -8.04
CA VAL A 28 -6.03 -6.57 -8.42
C VAL A 28 -6.13 -6.36 -9.93
N LEU A 29 -5.58 -7.29 -10.72
CA LEU A 29 -5.62 -7.21 -12.18
C LEU A 29 -7.04 -7.27 -12.72
N GLN A 30 -7.93 -8.05 -12.08
CA GLN A 30 -9.34 -8.10 -12.43
C GLN A 30 -10.03 -6.75 -12.16
N LEU A 31 -9.83 -6.16 -10.99
CA LEU A 31 -10.39 -4.85 -10.63
C LEU A 31 -9.89 -3.74 -11.55
N ILE A 32 -8.62 -3.77 -11.96
CA ILE A 32 -8.09 -2.85 -12.97
C ILE A 32 -8.82 -3.02 -14.30
N ARG A 33 -8.99 -4.25 -14.79
CA ARG A 33 -9.70 -4.53 -16.06
C ARG A 33 -11.16 -4.08 -16.03
N GLN A 34 -11.79 -4.14 -14.86
CA GLN A 34 -13.16 -3.67 -14.65
C GLN A 34 -13.26 -2.14 -14.53
N GLY A 35 -12.13 -1.43 -14.46
CA GLY A 35 -12.10 0.03 -14.27
C GLY A 35 -12.43 0.47 -12.84
N GLU A 36 -12.43 -0.45 -11.87
CA GLU A 36 -12.73 -0.14 -10.46
C GLU A 36 -11.56 0.56 -9.76
N ILE A 37 -10.32 0.27 -10.20
CA ILE A 37 -9.10 0.84 -9.64
C ILE A 37 -8.11 1.22 -10.75
N MET A 38 -7.31 2.27 -10.50
CA MET A 38 -6.26 2.73 -11.41
C MET A 38 -4.88 2.20 -11.03
N THR A 39 -4.56 2.27 -9.75
CA THR A 39 -3.28 1.84 -9.19
C THR A 39 -3.53 1.05 -7.92
N ALA A 40 -2.78 -0.02 -7.71
CA ALA A 40 -2.67 -0.66 -6.41
C ALA A 40 -1.24 -1.13 -6.15
N GLY A 41 -0.77 -0.97 -4.91
CA GLY A 41 0.51 -1.48 -4.46
C GLY A 41 0.41 -2.06 -3.06
N CYS A 42 1.13 -3.15 -2.84
CA CYS A 42 1.27 -3.76 -1.52
C CYS A 42 2.75 -3.85 -1.15
N PHE A 43 3.07 -3.44 0.06
CA PHE A 43 4.43 -3.31 0.56
C PHE A 43 4.61 -3.95 1.92
N MET A 44 5.82 -4.39 2.23
CA MET A 44 6.14 -5.05 3.49
C MET A 44 7.38 -4.47 4.17
N TRP A 45 7.28 -4.27 5.48
CA TRP A 45 8.41 -3.94 6.35
C TRP A 45 8.36 -4.75 7.64
N LYS A 46 9.31 -5.68 7.81
CA LYS A 46 9.24 -6.70 8.85
C LYS A 46 7.90 -7.43 8.74
N ARG A 47 7.09 -7.44 9.80
CA ARG A 47 5.73 -8.00 9.79
C ARG A 47 4.64 -7.04 9.33
N ASN A 48 4.95 -5.78 9.04
CA ASN A 48 3.92 -4.82 8.65
C ASN A 48 3.66 -4.91 7.15
N VAL A 49 2.39 -4.92 6.79
CA VAL A 49 1.93 -4.90 5.41
C VAL A 49 1.14 -3.62 5.17
N PHE A 50 1.40 -2.96 4.05
CA PHE A 50 0.81 -1.68 3.70
C PHE A 50 0.18 -1.78 2.32
N ILE A 51 -1.03 -1.26 2.17
CA ILE A 51 -1.75 -1.15 0.92
C ILE A 51 -1.94 0.32 0.56
N TYR A 52 -1.67 0.63 -0.70
CA TYR A 52 -2.07 1.86 -1.36
C TYR A 52 -2.93 1.50 -2.56
N CYS A 53 -4.12 2.10 -2.70
CA CYS A 53 -4.96 1.92 -3.87
C CYS A 53 -5.71 3.20 -4.24
N GLU A 54 -5.76 3.49 -5.54
CA GLU A 54 -6.55 4.55 -6.17
C GLU A 54 -7.80 3.92 -6.79
N CYS A 55 -8.95 4.13 -6.16
CA CYS A 55 -10.23 3.56 -6.58
C CYS A 55 -11.07 4.59 -7.37
N VAL A 56 -11.73 4.16 -8.43
CA VAL A 56 -12.43 5.06 -9.35
C VAL A 56 -13.83 5.39 -8.84
N HIS A 57 -14.69 4.38 -8.72
CA HIS A 57 -16.14 4.54 -8.50
C HIS A 57 -16.58 4.37 -7.05
N ARG A 58 -15.92 3.48 -6.31
CA ARG A 58 -16.21 3.20 -4.90
C ARG A 58 -14.92 2.94 -4.14
N MET A 59 -14.99 2.96 -2.82
CA MET A 59 -13.88 2.52 -1.98
C MET A 59 -13.79 0.99 -2.06
N ILE A 60 -12.65 0.49 -2.57
CA ILE A 60 -12.33 -0.94 -2.59
C ILE A 60 -11.56 -1.26 -1.31
N GLY A 61 -11.99 -2.29 -0.58
CA GLY A 61 -11.34 -2.70 0.67
C GLY A 61 -10.05 -3.51 0.45
N PRO A 62 -9.14 -3.56 1.44
CA PRO A 62 -8.00 -4.48 1.44
C PRO A 62 -8.37 -5.93 1.13
N GLU A 63 -9.49 -6.40 1.66
CA GLU A 63 -10.00 -7.76 1.50
C GLU A 63 -10.41 -8.08 0.06
N GLU A 64 -10.74 -7.06 -0.75
CA GLU A 64 -11.03 -7.23 -2.17
C GLU A 64 -9.75 -7.23 -3.01
N LEU A 65 -8.69 -6.53 -2.56
CA LEU A 65 -7.40 -6.47 -3.24
C LEU A 65 -6.56 -7.71 -2.99
N VAL A 66 -6.54 -8.20 -1.74
CA VAL A 66 -5.71 -9.31 -1.26
C VAL A 66 -6.54 -10.29 -0.41
N PRO A 67 -7.55 -10.95 -0.99
CA PRO A 67 -8.53 -11.77 -0.26
C PRO A 67 -7.87 -12.90 0.54
N ASP A 68 -6.77 -13.46 0.04
CA ASP A 68 -6.10 -14.61 0.63
C ASP A 68 -5.21 -14.25 1.82
N MET A 69 -5.04 -12.96 2.14
CA MET A 69 -4.17 -12.57 3.25
C MET A 69 -4.77 -12.83 4.63
N ALA A 70 -6.10 -12.91 4.74
CA ALA A 70 -6.79 -12.95 6.03
C ALA A 70 -6.25 -14.00 7.04
N PRO A 71 -5.84 -15.23 6.66
CA PRO A 71 -5.30 -16.22 7.58
C PRO A 71 -3.94 -15.85 8.20
N TYR A 72 -3.16 -14.99 7.53
CA TYR A 72 -1.79 -14.64 7.91
C TYR A 72 -1.72 -13.36 8.75
N LEU A 73 -2.83 -12.67 8.96
CA LEU A 73 -2.87 -11.39 9.64
C LEU A 73 -3.23 -11.53 11.12
N GLU A 74 -2.61 -10.69 11.93
CA GLU A 74 -2.97 -10.45 13.32
C GLU A 74 -4.31 -9.73 13.42
N GLU A 75 -5.02 -10.02 14.50
CA GLU A 75 -6.21 -9.28 14.86
C GLU A 75 -5.82 -8.04 15.68
N TRP A 76 -6.24 -6.86 15.25
CA TRP A 76 -5.97 -5.65 16.01
C TRP A 76 -6.82 -5.60 17.28
N PRO A 77 -6.23 -5.30 18.45
CA PRO A 77 -6.96 -5.20 19.70
C PRO A 77 -7.79 -3.91 19.78
N GLY A 78 -8.73 -3.86 20.73
CA GLY A 78 -9.39 -2.61 21.15
C GLY A 78 -10.80 -2.37 20.62
N GLN A 79 -11.39 -3.28 19.83
CA GLN A 79 -12.82 -3.25 19.47
C GLN A 79 -13.46 -4.65 19.57
N PRO A 80 -14.80 -4.74 19.79
CA PRO A 80 -15.51 -6.03 19.85
C PRO A 80 -15.36 -6.81 18.54
N ASP A 81 -15.49 -6.13 17.41
CA ASP A 81 -15.22 -6.69 16.09
C ASP A 81 -13.75 -6.52 15.76
N LYS A 82 -13.04 -7.65 15.78
CA LYS A 82 -11.61 -7.67 15.49
C LYS A 82 -11.38 -7.42 14.01
N ARG A 83 -10.58 -6.41 13.72
CA ARG A 83 -10.22 -5.98 12.36
C ARG A 83 -8.77 -6.36 12.08
N LYS A 84 -8.49 -6.79 10.85
CA LYS A 84 -7.14 -7.20 10.41
C LYS A 84 -6.41 -6.05 9.73
N TRP A 85 -7.16 -5.22 9.01
CA TRP A 85 -6.69 -4.00 8.38
C TRP A 85 -7.14 -2.76 9.15
N ILE A 86 -6.24 -1.79 9.28
CA ILE A 86 -6.50 -0.50 9.89
C ILE A 86 -6.26 0.59 8.84
N PRO A 87 -7.21 1.53 8.64
CA PRO A 87 -6.99 2.66 7.76
C PRO A 87 -5.86 3.55 8.31
N MET A 88 -4.98 3.99 7.42
CA MET A 88 -3.96 4.97 7.71
C MET A 88 -4.46 6.37 7.34
N MET A 89 -3.99 7.37 8.08
CA MET A 89 -4.32 8.76 7.79
C MET A 89 -3.58 9.23 6.54
N ASP A 90 -4.33 9.76 5.57
CA ASP A 90 -3.78 10.41 4.38
C ASP A 90 -3.39 11.85 4.72
N VAL A 91 -2.14 12.04 5.14
CA VAL A 91 -1.65 13.34 5.63
C VAL A 91 -1.19 14.26 4.48
N PHE A 92 -0.65 13.68 3.40
CA PHE A 92 -0.11 14.45 2.29
C PHE A 92 -0.16 13.65 0.98
N HIS A 93 -0.52 14.35 -0.10
CA HIS A 93 -0.44 13.83 -1.46
C HIS A 93 -0.18 14.98 -2.45
N PHE A 94 0.56 14.68 -3.52
CA PHE A 94 0.78 15.62 -4.60
C PHE A 94 -0.32 15.41 -5.66
N ASN A 95 -1.20 16.40 -5.79
CA ASN A 95 -2.42 16.43 -6.63
C ASN A 95 -3.62 15.63 -6.14
N GLU A 96 -4.78 16.29 -6.16
CA GLU A 96 -6.07 15.67 -5.90
C GLU A 96 -6.69 15.13 -7.22
N PRO A 97 -7.47 14.04 -7.18
CA PRO A 97 -8.14 13.55 -8.37
C PRO A 97 -9.19 14.45 -8.99
N ALA A 98 -8.85 15.09 -10.11
CA ALA A 98 -9.83 15.77 -10.97
C ALA A 98 -10.63 14.81 -11.86
N GLY A 99 -10.10 13.62 -12.20
CA GLY A 99 -10.77 12.65 -13.07
C GLY A 99 -9.84 11.52 -13.53
N TYR A 100 -10.39 10.54 -14.26
CA TYR A 100 -9.66 9.36 -14.75
C TYR A 100 -8.52 9.74 -15.70
N ASP A 101 -8.81 10.52 -16.74
CA ASP A 101 -7.80 10.93 -17.74
C ASP A 101 -6.71 11.83 -17.15
N HIS A 102 -7.04 12.61 -16.11
CA HIS A 102 -6.07 13.44 -15.40
C HIS A 102 -5.01 12.60 -14.66
N TRP A 103 -5.37 11.40 -14.20
CA TRP A 103 -4.48 10.48 -13.50
C TRP A 103 -3.73 9.52 -14.41
N LEU A 104 -4.12 9.40 -15.67
CA LEU A 104 -3.34 8.63 -16.62
C LEU A 104 -1.95 9.24 -16.75
N ARG A 105 -0.96 8.43 -16.41
CA ARG A 105 0.45 8.81 -16.50
C ARG A 105 0.79 9.15 -17.94
N LYS A 106 1.44 10.30 -18.13
CA LYS A 106 1.82 10.84 -19.44
C LYS A 106 3.10 10.22 -20.02
N GLY A 107 3.79 9.39 -19.25
CA GLY A 107 5.04 8.75 -19.64
C GLY A 107 5.32 7.50 -18.80
N GLU A 108 6.38 6.78 -19.17
CA GLU A 108 6.79 5.57 -18.47
C GLU A 108 7.28 5.89 -17.05
N VAL A 109 6.99 4.97 -16.13
CA VAL A 109 7.48 5.07 -14.75
C VAL A 109 8.82 4.37 -14.66
N GLU A 110 9.87 5.16 -14.44
CA GLU A 110 11.23 4.67 -14.28
C GLU A 110 11.34 3.72 -13.07
N ARG A 111 10.69 4.07 -11.94
CA ARG A 111 10.66 3.23 -10.75
C ARG A 111 9.45 3.48 -9.86
N ARG A 112 8.87 2.41 -9.32
CA ARG A 112 7.89 2.44 -8.21
C ARG A 112 8.62 2.11 -6.92
N VAL A 113 8.49 2.97 -5.89
CA VAL A 113 9.17 2.78 -4.60
C VAL A 113 8.21 3.04 -3.45
N GLY A 114 8.25 2.17 -2.44
CA GLY A 114 7.66 2.43 -1.14
C GLY A 114 8.76 2.75 -0.13
N ARG A 115 8.45 3.60 0.84
CA ARG A 115 9.31 3.80 2.01
C ARG A 115 8.48 4.03 3.27
N VAL A 116 9.03 3.68 4.43
CA VAL A 116 8.38 3.88 5.73
C VAL A 116 9.32 4.57 6.71
N ALA A 117 8.74 5.43 7.55
CA ALA A 117 9.42 6.01 8.70
C ALA A 117 9.43 5.00 9.87
N PRO A 118 10.41 5.08 10.78
CA PRO A 118 10.42 4.31 12.02
C PRO A 118 9.24 4.67 12.94
N SER A 119 8.94 3.77 13.89
CA SER A 119 7.73 3.77 14.72
C SER A 119 7.71 4.77 15.88
N ASN A 120 8.81 5.44 16.19
CA ASN A 120 8.85 6.47 17.23
C ASN A 120 8.28 7.79 16.68
N TRP A 121 6.95 7.88 16.63
CA TRP A 121 6.24 9.09 16.17
C TRP A 121 6.62 10.35 16.96
N SER A 122 7.01 10.22 18.23
CA SER A 122 7.57 11.32 19.05
C SER A 122 8.83 11.93 18.45
N ASP A 123 9.57 11.18 17.63
CA ASP A 123 10.76 11.59 16.90
C ASP A 123 10.46 11.76 15.39
N SER A 124 9.18 11.75 14.99
CA SER A 124 8.72 12.07 13.63
C SER A 124 8.42 13.55 13.49
N ARG A 125 9.44 14.37 13.75
CA ARG A 125 9.36 15.80 13.44
C ARG A 125 9.53 16.02 11.93
N MET A 126 8.80 16.98 11.37
CA MET A 126 8.88 17.34 9.94
C MET A 126 10.30 17.72 9.49
N ASP A 127 11.12 18.28 10.38
CA ASP A 127 12.53 18.64 10.10
C ASP A 127 13.47 17.44 9.98
N LEU A 128 13.12 16.28 10.54
CA LEU A 128 13.94 15.06 10.48
C LEU A 128 13.79 14.31 9.16
N HIS A 129 12.79 14.65 8.33
CA HIS A 129 12.55 14.00 7.04
C HIS A 129 13.73 14.14 6.06
N PHE A 130 14.58 15.15 6.28
CA PHE A 130 15.75 15.45 5.47
C PHE A 130 17.07 15.06 6.15
N GLN A 131 17.03 14.51 7.37
CA GLN A 131 18.24 14.12 8.09
C GLN A 131 18.63 12.65 7.83
N PRO A 132 19.92 12.35 7.64
CA PRO A 132 20.42 10.99 7.53
C PRO A 132 20.50 10.29 8.90
N TRP A 133 20.33 8.97 8.91
CA TRP A 133 20.61 8.06 10.02
C TRP A 133 22.12 7.97 10.27
N GLU A 134 22.53 7.38 11.40
CA GLU A 134 23.94 7.11 11.73
C GLU A 134 24.65 6.22 10.67
N ASP A 135 23.89 5.40 9.94
CA ASP A 135 24.38 4.57 8.83
C ASP A 135 24.35 5.27 7.46
N GLY A 136 23.98 6.56 7.44
CA GLY A 136 23.90 7.38 6.22
C GLY A 136 22.61 7.22 5.41
N HIS A 137 21.65 6.39 5.84
CA HIS A 137 20.36 6.29 5.16
C HIS A 137 19.51 7.53 5.41
N LEU A 138 18.83 8.05 4.38
CA LEU A 138 17.81 9.10 4.57
C LEU A 138 16.66 8.55 5.43
N TYR A 139 16.11 9.37 6.34
CA TYR A 139 15.07 9.07 7.35
C TYR A 139 14.10 7.90 7.06
N PHE A 140 13.65 7.77 5.81
CA PHE A 140 12.76 6.71 5.35
C PHE A 140 13.50 5.46 4.85
N LYS A 141 13.15 4.29 5.42
CA LYS A 141 13.70 2.99 4.99
C LYS A 141 12.93 2.43 3.80
N PRO A 142 13.62 1.81 2.82
CA PRO A 142 12.95 1.12 1.72
C PRO A 142 12.12 -0.05 2.28
N VAL A 143 10.97 -0.30 1.68
CA VAL A 143 10.13 -1.46 1.98
C VAL A 143 10.13 -2.44 0.82
N GLU A 144 9.92 -3.72 1.13
CA GLU A 144 9.75 -4.73 0.09
C GLU A 144 8.45 -4.44 -0.67
N GLN A 145 8.52 -4.40 -1.99
CA GLN A 145 7.33 -4.36 -2.83
C GLN A 145 6.85 -5.79 -3.06
N LEU A 146 5.64 -6.12 -2.61
CA LEU A 146 5.00 -7.40 -2.87
C LEU A 146 4.35 -7.39 -4.26
N PHE A 147 3.59 -6.34 -4.58
CA PHE A 147 3.16 -6.05 -5.94
C PHE A 147 3.00 -4.55 -6.17
N ALA A 148 2.99 -4.15 -7.44
CA ALA A 148 2.56 -2.81 -7.84
C ALA A 148 1.99 -2.83 -9.26
N CYS A 149 0.68 -2.67 -9.36
CA CYS A 149 -0.07 -2.73 -10.60
C CYS A 149 -0.62 -1.34 -10.96
N TYR A 150 -0.62 -1.00 -12.24
CA TYR A 150 -1.21 0.23 -12.76
C TYR A 150 -1.98 -0.06 -14.06
N CYS A 151 -3.13 0.60 -14.25
CA CYS A 151 -4.01 0.37 -15.39
C CYS A 151 -3.34 0.60 -16.74
N GLY A 152 -2.44 1.58 -16.84
CA GLY A 152 -1.67 1.81 -18.07
C GLY A 152 -0.69 0.68 -18.40
N ASP A 153 -0.28 -0.14 -17.44
CA ASP A 153 0.58 -1.30 -17.71
C ASP A 153 -0.19 -2.41 -18.46
N LEU A 154 -1.53 -2.42 -18.36
CA LEU A 154 -2.40 -3.37 -19.08
C LEU A 154 -2.87 -2.86 -20.43
N LEU A 155 -2.86 -1.55 -20.66
CA LEU A 155 -3.23 -0.94 -21.94
C LEU A 155 -2.12 -1.04 -22.99
N ASN A 156 -0.88 -1.31 -22.56
CA ASN A 156 0.31 -1.38 -23.40
C ASN A 156 0.79 -2.84 -23.67
N LYS A 157 -0.07 -3.84 -23.45
CA LYS A 157 0.21 -5.27 -23.72
C LYS A 157 -0.70 -5.83 -24.80
#